data_AF-A0A1I8NK97-F1
#
_entry.id   AF-A0A1I8NK97-F1
#
_cell.length_a   1.000
_cell.length_b   1.000
_cell.length_c   1.000
_cell.angle_alpha   90.00
_cell.angle_beta   90.00
_cell.angle_gamma   90.00
#
_symmetry.space_group_name_H-M   'P 1'
#
loop_
_entity.id
_entity.type
_entity.pdbx_description
1 polymer ?
#
loop_
_entity_poly.entity_id
_entity_poly.type
_entity_poly.pdbx_seq_one_letter_code
_entity_poly.pdbx_strand_id
1 'polypeptide(L)'
;MFSTAFEHSTTAYQYNNFENCLRLQKTLKGDARECVKSLLIHSDNVNTVMEQLKFKYGRPELLIRGQLNQVREIPSISENAVEKLVPFAIKVQNLAALLETANGHQHLSKWTFY
;
A
#
# COMPACT_ATOMS: atom_id res chain seq x y z
N MET A 1 -1.13 2.66 -2.47
CA MET A 1 -1.08 3.65 -3.55
C MET A 1 -1.05 3.01 -4.94
N PHE A 2 -0.05 2.18 -5.30
CA PHE A 2 0.02 1.54 -6.62
C PHE A 2 -1.19 0.65 -6.96
N SER A 3 -1.57 -0.27 -6.06
CA SER A 3 -2.70 -1.20 -6.28
C SER A 3 -4.03 -0.47 -6.53
N THR A 4 -4.35 0.51 -5.69
CA THR A 4 -5.56 1.33 -5.82
C THR A 4 -5.60 2.09 -7.14
N ALA A 5 -4.49 2.73 -7.52
CA ALA A 5 -4.41 3.45 -8.80
C ALA A 5 -4.58 2.51 -10.00
N PHE A 6 -3.99 1.31 -9.92
CA PHE A 6 -4.13 0.26 -10.93
C PHE A 6 -5.59 -0.22 -11.05
N GLU A 7 -6.26 -0.51 -9.94
CA GLU A 7 -7.66 -0.97 -9.89
C GLU A 7 -8.63 0.10 -10.39
N HIS A 8 -8.48 1.35 -9.93
CA HIS A 8 -9.34 2.46 -10.36
C HIS A 8 -9.23 2.73 -11.86
N SER A 9 -8.02 2.80 -12.39
CA SER A 9 -7.83 3.03 -13.83
C SER A 9 -8.26 1.83 -14.68
N THR A 10 -8.10 0.60 -14.18
CA THR A 10 -8.64 -0.61 -14.84
C THR A 10 -10.16 -0.53 -14.98
N THR A 11 -10.84 -0.11 -13.92
CA THR A 11 -12.30 0.04 -13.92
C THR A 11 -12.74 1.23 -14.79
N ALA A 12 -12.10 2.38 -14.63
CA ALA A 12 -12.48 3.61 -15.33
C ALA A 12 -12.29 3.53 -16.85
N TYR A 13 -11.23 2.86 -17.31
CA TYR A 13 -10.90 2.72 -18.73
C TYR A 13 -11.23 1.33 -19.30
N GLN A 14 -11.85 0.45 -18.50
CA GLN A 14 -12.23 -0.91 -18.88
C GLN A 14 -11.06 -1.73 -19.48
N TYR A 15 -9.88 -1.61 -18.89
CA TYR A 15 -8.70 -2.32 -19.38
C TYR A 15 -8.89 -3.84 -19.26
N ASN A 16 -8.60 -4.55 -20.34
CA ASN A 16 -8.58 -6.01 -20.34
C ASN A 16 -7.24 -6.55 -19.78
N ASN A 17 -7.17 -7.87 -19.60
CA ASN A 17 -5.99 -8.55 -19.07
C ASN A 17 -4.71 -8.32 -19.91
N PHE A 18 -4.84 -8.24 -21.23
CA PHE A 18 -3.70 -7.97 -22.10
C PHE A 18 -3.15 -6.55 -21.88
N GLU A 19 -4.02 -5.54 -21.88
CA GLU A 19 -3.64 -4.14 -21.64
C GLU A 19 -3.05 -3.96 -20.23
N ASN A 20 -3.65 -4.61 -19.24
CA ASN A 20 -3.16 -4.61 -17.86
C ASN A 20 -1.79 -5.26 -17.73
N CYS A 21 -1.55 -6.39 -18.40
CA CYS A 21 -0.24 -7.03 -18.43
C CYS A 21 0.81 -6.10 -19.06
N LEU A 22 0.48 -5.44 -20.17
CA LEU A 22 1.38 -4.47 -20.80
C LEU A 22 1.70 -3.28 -19.87
N ARG A 23 0.70 -2.77 -19.16
CA ARG A 23 0.87 -1.70 -18.16
C ARG A 23 1.84 -2.15 -17.07
N LEU A 24 1.66 -3.35 -16.52
CA LEU A 24 2.55 -3.92 -15.50
C LEU A 24 3.99 -4.09 -16.00
N GLN A 25 4.17 -4.62 -17.22
CA GLN A 25 5.50 -4.75 -17.84
C GLN A 25 6.21 -3.39 -18.00
N LYS A 26 5.46 -2.33 -18.33
CA LYS A 26 6.00 -0.98 -18.51
C LYS A 26 6.34 -0.31 -17.18
N THR A 27 5.49 -0.45 -16.17
CA THR A 27 5.63 0.28 -14.90
C THR A 27 6.54 -0.39 -13.89
N LEU A 28 6.58 -1.73 -13.83
CA LEU A 28 7.41 -2.45 -12.87
C LEU A 28 8.89 -2.35 -13.26
N LYS A 29 9.75 -2.08 -12.27
CA LYS A 29 11.21 -1.97 -12.40
C LYS A 29 11.92 -2.66 -11.25
N GLY A 30 13.20 -2.97 -11.43
CA GLY A 30 14.07 -3.52 -10.39
C GLY A 30 13.51 -4.80 -9.76
N ASP A 31 13.63 -4.89 -8.43
CA ASP A 31 13.21 -6.06 -7.63
C ASP A 31 11.72 -6.40 -7.79
N ALA A 32 10.85 -5.39 -7.95
CA ALA A 32 9.42 -5.62 -8.15
C ALA A 32 9.14 -6.31 -9.49
N ARG A 33 9.89 -5.95 -10.55
CA ARG A 33 9.78 -6.61 -11.86
C ARG A 33 10.34 -8.02 -11.81
N GLU A 34 11.51 -8.21 -11.20
CA GLU A 34 12.17 -9.52 -11.17
C GLU A 34 11.33 -10.55 -10.40
N CYS A 35 10.66 -10.13 -9.32
CA CYS A 35 9.78 -10.98 -8.52
C CYS A 35 8.62 -11.62 -9.30
N VAL A 36 8.09 -10.94 -10.31
CA VAL A 36 6.90 -11.37 -11.07
C VAL A 36 7.19 -11.62 -12.55
N LYS A 37 8.47 -11.64 -12.94
CA LYS A 37 8.92 -11.68 -14.33
C LYS A 37 8.39 -12.88 -15.10
N SER A 38 8.38 -14.06 -14.48
CA SER A 38 7.84 -15.29 -15.08
C SER A 38 6.31 -15.24 -15.26
N LEU A 39 5.60 -14.49 -14.41
CA LEU A 39 4.15 -14.35 -14.50
C LEU A 39 3.73 -13.37 -15.59
N LEU A 40 4.55 -12.36 -15.90
CA LEU A 40 4.29 -11.34 -16.92
C LEU A 40 4.27 -11.88 -18.37
N ILE A 41 4.51 -13.18 -18.59
CA ILE A 41 4.53 -13.81 -19.91
C ILE A 41 3.10 -13.93 -20.48
N HIS A 42 2.11 -14.21 -19.63
CA HIS A 42 0.72 -14.41 -20.03
C HIS A 42 -0.19 -13.37 -19.38
N SER A 43 -1.09 -12.79 -20.19
CA SER A 43 -2.06 -11.79 -19.72
C SER A 43 -2.99 -12.31 -18.65
N ASP A 44 -3.28 -13.61 -18.63
CA ASP A 44 -4.21 -14.20 -17.67
C ASP A 44 -3.65 -14.20 -16.24
N ASN A 45 -2.34 -14.01 -16.09
CA ASN A 45 -1.67 -13.95 -14.78
C ASN A 45 -1.74 -12.57 -14.12
N VAL A 46 -2.42 -11.57 -14.69
CA VAL A 46 -2.49 -10.20 -14.14
C VAL A 46 -2.92 -10.20 -12.68
N ASN A 47 -3.93 -11.01 -12.32
CA ASN A 47 -4.39 -11.12 -10.94
C ASN A 47 -3.30 -11.69 -10.02
N THR A 48 -2.67 -12.80 -10.43
CA THR A 48 -1.57 -13.43 -9.69
C THR A 48 -0.38 -12.49 -9.50
N VAL A 49 -0.04 -11.69 -10.52
CA VAL A 49 1.01 -10.66 -10.42
C VAL A 49 0.66 -9.64 -9.35
N MET A 50 -0.58 -9.14 -9.36
CA MET A 50 -1.03 -8.15 -8.37
C MET A 50 -1.06 -8.73 -6.96
N GLU A 51 -1.47 -9.98 -6.78
CA GLU A 51 -1.45 -10.69 -5.50
C GLU A 51 -0.01 -10.85 -4.98
N GLN A 52 0.93 -11.26 -5.83
CA GLN A 52 2.32 -11.44 -5.43
C GLN A 52 2.97 -10.10 -5.04
N LEU A 53 2.68 -9.02 -5.78
CA LEU A 53 3.13 -7.67 -5.42
C LEU A 53 2.51 -7.20 -4.09
N LYS A 54 1.22 -7.47 -3.86
CA LYS A 54 0.54 -7.18 -2.59
C LYS A 54 1.15 -7.99 -1.45
N PHE A 55 1.47 -9.25 -1.64
CA PHE A 55 2.10 -10.08 -0.61
C PHE A 55 3.50 -9.59 -0.23
N LYS A 56 4.32 -9.22 -1.23
CA LYS A 56 5.70 -8.78 -1.02
C LYS A 56 5.80 -7.34 -0.49
N TYR A 57 5.01 -6.42 -1.04
CA TYR A 57 5.12 -4.98 -0.76
C TYR A 57 3.92 -4.38 -0.05
N GLY A 58 2.81 -5.11 0.05
CA GLY A 58 1.56 -4.61 0.60
C GLY A 58 1.43 -4.75 2.12
N ARG A 59 2.41 -5.33 2.83
CA ARG A 59 2.37 -5.64 4.28
C ARG A 59 1.96 -4.43 5.13
N PRO A 60 0.67 -4.29 5.49
CA PRO A 60 0.18 -3.16 6.27
C PRO A 60 0.73 -3.24 7.70
N GLU A 61 1.08 -4.43 8.19
CA GLU A 61 1.59 -4.64 9.54
C GLU A 61 2.97 -4.00 9.75
N LEU A 62 3.80 -3.94 8.70
CA LEU A 62 5.09 -3.24 8.77
C LEU A 62 4.91 -1.72 8.70
N LEU A 63 3.93 -1.24 7.94
CA LEU A 63 3.57 0.18 7.90
C LEU A 63 3.01 0.64 9.25
N ILE A 64 2.07 -0.12 9.83
CA ILE A 64 1.50 0.15 11.16
C ILE A 64 2.60 0.09 12.22
N ARG A 65 3.46 -0.93 12.24
CA ARG A 65 4.56 -1.02 13.22
C ARG A 65 5.57 0.12 13.07
N GLY A 66 5.94 0.47 11.85
CA GLY A 66 6.83 1.59 11.58
C GLY A 66 6.24 2.92 12.05
N GLN A 67 4.95 3.14 11.83
CA GLN A 67 4.28 4.37 12.27
C GLN A 67 3.96 4.39 13.77
N LEU A 68 3.63 3.25 14.38
CA LEU A 68 3.48 3.13 15.84
C LEU A 68 4.79 3.45 16.55
N ASN A 69 5.92 3.03 15.98
CA ASN A 69 7.25 3.40 16.48
C ASN A 69 7.50 4.91 16.33
N GLN A 70 7.13 5.52 15.20
CA GLN A 70 7.26 6.98 15.03
C GLN A 70 6.45 7.79 16.03
N VAL A 71 5.32 7.27 16.53
CA VAL A 71 4.50 7.90 17.56
C VAL A 71 5.12 7.74 18.94
N ARG A 72 5.66 6.55 19.25
CA ARG A 72 6.37 6.29 20.50
C ARG A 72 7.66 7.09 20.62
N GLU A 73 8.28 7.42 19.50
CA GLU A 73 9.49 8.24 19.43
C GLU A 73 9.21 9.75 19.47
N ILE A 74 7.94 10.19 19.56
CA ILE A 74 7.66 11.62 19.68
C ILE A 74 8.11 12.07 21.08
N PRO A 75 9.13 12.95 21.16
CA PRO A 75 9.58 13.45 22.45
C PRO A 75 8.49 14.31 23.09
N SER A 76 8.41 14.28 24.42
CA SER A 76 7.51 15.14 25.19
C SER A 76 7.69 16.60 24.76
N ILE A 77 6.62 17.24 24.29
CA ILE A 77 6.66 18.65 23.92
C ILE A 77 6.74 19.43 25.23
N SER A 78 7.90 20.02 25.52
CA SER A 78 8.05 20.90 26.68
C SER A 78 7.23 22.18 26.48
N GLU A 79 6.77 22.79 27.57
CA GLU A 79 5.95 24.02 27.55
C GLU A 79 6.58 25.18 26.74
N ASN A 80 7.91 25.17 26.58
CA ASN A 80 8.65 26.19 25.83
C ASN A 80 8.70 25.98 24.31
N ALA A 81 8.08 24.92 23.77
CA ALA A 81 8.16 24.57 22.36
C ALA A 81 6.77 24.54 21.69
N VAL A 82 5.97 25.59 21.92
CA VAL A 82 4.62 25.74 21.38
C VAL A 82 4.63 25.69 19.85
N GLU A 83 5.70 26.16 19.18
CA GLU A 83 5.82 26.04 17.71
C GLU A 83 5.87 24.58 17.20
N LYS A 84 6.17 23.60 18.07
CA LYS A 84 6.21 22.17 17.72
C LYS A 84 4.86 21.47 17.86
N LEU A 85 3.84 22.13 18.45
CA LEU A 85 2.49 21.58 18.60
C LEU A 85 1.80 21.38 17.25
N VAL A 86 1.91 22.33 16.32
CA VAL A 86 1.25 22.24 15.01
C VAL A 86 1.81 21.08 14.17
N PRO A 87 3.15 20.94 13.98
CA PRO A 87 3.71 19.77 13.30
C PRO A 87 3.37 18.44 13.98
N PHE A 88 3.29 18.43 15.31
CA PHE A 88 2.87 17.24 16.06
C PHE A 88 1.42 16.87 15.77
N ALA A 89 0.49 17.84 15.84
CA ALA A 89 -0.92 17.62 15.55
C ALA A 89 -1.13 17.08 14.12
N ILE A 90 -0.41 17.63 13.14
CA ILE A 90 -0.44 17.14 11.75
C ILE A 90 0.05 15.68 11.67
N LYS A 91 1.15 15.33 12.35
CA LYS A 91 1.66 13.95 12.38
C LYS A 91 0.64 12.98 12.99
N VAL A 92 -0.02 13.38 14.08
CA VAL A 92 -1.05 12.57 14.75
C VAL A 92 -2.30 12.42 13.88
N GLN A 93 -2.75 13.47 13.20
CA GLN A 93 -3.89 13.41 12.28
C GLN A 93 -3.60 12.50 11.07
N ASN A 94 -2.42 12.62 10.47
CA ASN A 94 -2.01 11.77 9.36
C ASN A 94 -1.93 10.30 9.77
N LEU A 95 -1.42 10.03 10.98
CA LEU A 95 -1.43 8.69 11.55
C LEU A 95 -2.87 8.19 11.75
N ALA A 96 -3.77 8.98 12.32
CA ALA A 96 -5.15 8.58 12.55
C ALA A 96 -5.85 8.21 11.23
N ALA A 97 -5.71 9.04 10.19
CA ALA A 97 -6.23 8.74 8.85
C ALA A 97 -5.60 7.48 8.24
N LEU A 98 -4.30 7.24 8.48
CA LEU A 98 -3.63 6.02 8.04
C LEU A 98 -4.12 4.78 8.81
N LEU A 99 -4.40 4.90 10.11
CA LEU A 99 -4.96 3.82 10.93
C LEU A 99 -6.40 3.51 10.54
N GLU A 100 -7.22 4.52 10.23
CA GLU A 100 -8.58 4.32 9.72
C GLU A 100 -8.58 3.60 8.38
N THR A 101 -7.70 4.01 7.45
CA THR A 101 -7.56 3.34 6.15
C THR A 101 -6.98 1.93 6.29
N ALA A 102 -6.02 1.71 7.20
CA ALA A 102 -5.44 0.40 7.48
C ALA A 102 -6.42 -0.56 8.17
N ASN A 103 -7.24 -0.07 9.12
CA ASN A 103 -8.34 -0.82 9.72
C ASN A 103 -9.48 -1.07 8.71
N GLY A 104 -9.70 -0.18 7.74
CA GLY A 104 -10.59 -0.41 6.61
C GLY A 104 -10.11 -1.52 5.66
N HIS A 105 -8.79 -1.74 5.57
CA HIS A 105 -8.19 -2.85 4.84
C HIS A 105 -8.25 -4.19 5.59
N GLN A 106 -8.71 -4.23 6.85
CA GLN A 106 -8.81 -5.45 7.66
C GLN A 106 -9.94 -6.41 7.21
N HIS A 107 -10.60 -6.12 6.09
CA HIS A 107 -11.63 -6.97 5.48
C HIS A 107 -11.12 -7.94 4.40
N LEU A 108 -9.84 -7.90 4.00
CA LEU A 108 -9.33 -8.76 2.92
C LEU A 108 -8.62 -10.05 3.37
N SER A 109 -8.57 -10.38 4.66
CA SER A 109 -7.97 -11.63 5.15
C SER A 109 -8.91 -12.50 6.01
N LYS A 110 -10.21 -12.22 6.05
CA LYS A 110 -11.17 -13.00 6.85
C LYS A 110 -12.03 -14.01 6.08
N TRP A 111 -11.76 -14.27 4.80
CA TRP A 111 -12.51 -15.27 4.04
C TRP A 111 -11.57 -16.19 3.26
N THR A 112 -11.01 -17.18 3.93
CA THR A 112 -10.78 -18.54 3.40
C THR A 112 -10.11 -19.39 4.48
N PHE A 113 -10.89 -19.93 5.41
CA PHE A 113 -10.67 -21.24 6.01
C PHE A 113 -12.01 -21.71 6.61
N TYR A 114 -12.75 -22.48 5.83
CA TYR A 114 -13.59 -23.58 6.31
C TYR A 114 -13.13 -24.83 5.56
#